data_AF-A0A1E4JDU4-F1
#
_entry.id   AF-A0A1E4JDU4-F1
#
_cell.length_a   1.000
_cell.length_b   1.000
_cell.length_c   1.000
_cell.angle_alpha   90.00
_cell.angle_beta   90.00
_cell.angle_gamma   90.00
#
_symmetry.space_group_name_H-M   'P 1'
#
loop_
_entity.id
_entity.type
_entity.pdbx_description
1 polymer ?
#
loop_
_entity_poly.entity_id
_entity_poly.type
_entity_poly.pdbx_seq_one_letter_code
_entity_poly.pdbx_strand_id
1 'polypeptide(L)'
;MEKLPSLSRRAALGATATTLSGAGLMAMLGSSAPALALAKQDPAQDVALLNAAIGLEHEGISAYQIGAESGLLAQPVLALAVTFQGHHKQHRDELIAAVRRLGGEPVAAKSMADYAADLNAGSIKDQAGVLALALKLERGAANAYLGLIPSLGANEFHLLAARMAGDEAFHAAILGNALGEAVPEKGLMFG
;
A
#
# COMPACT_ATOMS: atom_id res chain seq x y z
N MET A 1 0.42 -28.76 40.85
CA MET A 1 1.30 -28.09 39.87
C MET A 1 0.88 -28.54 38.49
N GLU A 2 0.04 -27.74 37.83
CA GLU A 2 -0.58 -28.04 36.55
C GLU A 2 0.33 -27.50 35.42
N LYS A 3 0.75 -28.35 34.50
CA LYS A 3 1.55 -27.94 33.32
C LYS A 3 0.60 -27.45 32.23
N LEU A 4 0.64 -26.16 31.94
CA LEU A 4 -0.03 -25.58 30.77
C LEU A 4 0.57 -26.15 29.48
N PRO A 5 -0.25 -26.48 28.45
CA PRO A 5 0.25 -26.96 27.18
C PRO A 5 0.99 -25.85 26.44
N SER A 6 2.18 -26.16 25.94
CA SER A 6 2.93 -25.27 25.06
C SER A 6 2.25 -25.21 23.69
N LEU A 7 1.73 -24.04 23.34
CA LEU A 7 1.21 -23.77 22.01
C LEU A 7 2.39 -23.70 21.04
N SER A 8 2.53 -24.71 20.18
CA SER A 8 3.49 -24.72 19.09
C SER A 8 3.21 -23.55 18.15
N ARG A 9 4.25 -22.74 17.87
CA ARG A 9 4.21 -21.61 16.92
C ARG A 9 3.71 -21.98 15.51
N ARG A 10 3.65 -23.29 15.18
CA ARG A 10 3.13 -23.79 13.90
C ARG A 10 1.59 -23.90 13.83
N ALA A 11 0.88 -23.81 14.95
CA ALA A 11 -0.59 -23.87 14.94
C ALA A 11 -1.26 -22.52 14.58
N ALA A 12 -0.51 -21.41 14.60
CA ALA A 12 -1.04 -20.08 14.36
C ALA A 12 -1.11 -19.65 12.87
N LEU A 13 -0.64 -20.50 11.94
CA LEU A 13 -0.66 -20.20 10.50
C LEU A 13 -1.69 -21.03 9.71
N GLY A 14 -2.52 -21.81 10.40
CA GLY A 14 -3.47 -22.75 9.78
C GLY A 14 -4.91 -22.27 9.67
N ALA A 15 -5.24 -21.04 10.12
CA ALA A 15 -6.61 -20.57 10.13
C ALA A 15 -6.72 -19.18 9.50
N THR A 16 -7.67 -19.08 8.58
CA THR A 16 -8.27 -17.86 8.03
C THR A 16 -7.36 -16.96 7.19
N ALA A 17 -7.44 -17.16 5.87
CA ALA A 17 -7.28 -16.11 4.87
C ALA A 17 -8.43 -15.08 5.00
N THR A 18 -8.51 -14.41 6.15
CA THR A 18 -9.35 -13.24 6.35
C THR A 18 -8.60 -12.04 5.77
N THR A 19 -9.29 -11.31 4.90
CA THR A 19 -8.91 -10.01 4.35
C THR A 19 -8.18 -9.13 5.37
N LEU A 20 -6.85 -9.07 5.30
CA LEU A 20 -6.10 -8.04 6.01
C LEU A 20 -6.37 -6.72 5.27
N SER A 21 -7.13 -5.81 5.88
CA SER A 21 -7.16 -4.41 5.47
C SER A 21 -5.73 -3.85 5.47
N GLY A 22 -5.41 -2.84 4.63
CA GLY A 22 -4.05 -2.30 4.48
C GLY A 22 -3.36 -1.91 5.80
N ALA A 23 -4.13 -1.57 6.83
CA ALA A 23 -3.63 -1.31 8.20
C ALA A 23 -3.00 -2.53 8.90
N GLY A 24 -3.42 -3.76 8.59
CA GLY A 24 -2.89 -4.99 9.19
C GLY A 24 -1.51 -5.38 8.66
N LEU A 25 -1.17 -4.98 7.43
CA LEU A 25 0.15 -5.18 6.84
C LEU A 25 1.21 -4.27 7.49
N MET A 26 0.84 -3.04 7.87
CA MET A 26 1.74 -2.10 8.54
C MET A 26 2.22 -2.58 9.92
N ALA A 27 1.41 -3.38 10.63
CA ALA A 27 1.81 -3.95 11.93
C ALA A 27 2.88 -5.04 11.81
N MET A 28 2.97 -5.72 10.66
CA MET A 28 3.99 -6.75 10.40
C MET A 28 5.33 -6.16 9.93
N LEU A 29 5.32 -4.93 9.40
CA LEU A 29 6.51 -4.24 8.90
C LEU A 29 7.21 -3.38 9.98
N GLY A 30 6.55 -3.10 11.10
CA GLY A 30 7.04 -2.20 12.16
C GLY A 30 7.96 -2.82 13.22
N SER A 31 8.37 -4.08 13.07
CA SER A 31 9.32 -4.70 14.02
C SER A 31 10.70 -4.81 13.39
N SER A 32 11.60 -3.92 13.83
CA SER A 32 13.02 -3.92 13.49
C SER A 32 13.67 -5.22 14.00
N ALA A 33 13.63 -6.29 13.20
CA ALA A 33 14.38 -7.49 13.47
C ALA A 33 15.85 -7.30 13.00
N PRO A 34 16.85 -7.75 13.78
CA PRO A 34 18.25 -7.64 13.40
C PRO A 34 18.51 -8.44 12.12
N ALA A 35 19.30 -7.86 11.22
CA ALA A 35 19.68 -8.40 9.92
C ALA A 35 20.06 -9.90 10.03
N LEU A 36 19.15 -10.76 9.59
CA LEU A 36 19.34 -12.20 9.55
C LEU A 36 19.77 -12.58 8.14
N ALA A 37 20.83 -13.40 8.08
CA ALA A 37 21.38 -14.13 6.94
C ALA A 37 20.53 -14.10 5.66
N LEU A 38 21.16 -13.79 4.50
CA LEU A 38 20.58 -13.93 3.15
C LEU A 38 19.68 -15.17 3.13
N ALA A 39 18.40 -14.96 3.39
CA ALA A 39 17.43 -16.03 3.38
C ALA A 39 17.43 -16.48 1.93
N LYS A 40 17.57 -17.79 1.71
CA LYS A 40 17.41 -18.39 0.40
C LYS A 40 16.15 -17.77 -0.20
N GLN A 41 16.29 -17.04 -1.30
CA GLN A 41 15.18 -16.35 -1.96
C GLN A 41 14.00 -17.32 -2.02
N ASP A 42 12.91 -16.99 -1.33
CA ASP A 42 11.68 -17.77 -1.35
C ASP A 42 10.71 -17.05 -2.30
N PRO A 43 10.58 -17.49 -3.56
CA PRO A 43 9.67 -16.87 -4.50
C PRO A 43 8.23 -16.81 -3.98
N ALA A 44 7.82 -17.73 -3.12
CA ALA A 44 6.48 -17.71 -2.53
C ALA A 44 6.31 -16.54 -1.54
N GLN A 45 7.36 -16.20 -0.79
CA GLN A 45 7.37 -15.01 0.06
C GLN A 45 7.30 -13.74 -0.77
N ASP A 46 8.12 -13.62 -1.81
CA ASP A 46 8.10 -12.46 -2.71
C ASP A 46 6.73 -12.30 -3.39
N VAL A 47 6.12 -13.40 -3.85
CA VAL A 47 4.75 -13.39 -4.39
C VAL A 47 3.74 -12.88 -3.36
N ALA A 48 3.84 -13.29 -2.10
CA ALA A 48 2.93 -12.83 -1.05
C ALA A 48 3.08 -11.33 -0.76
N LEU A 49 4.33 -10.83 -0.68
CA LEU A 49 4.62 -9.41 -0.47
C LEU A 49 4.15 -8.54 -1.64
N LEU A 50 4.43 -8.98 -2.88
CA LEU A 50 4.00 -8.26 -4.09
C LEU A 50 2.47 -8.29 -4.22
N ASN A 51 1.80 -9.38 -3.86
CA ASN A 51 0.33 -9.41 -3.82
C ASN A 51 -0.26 -8.47 -2.76
N ALA A 52 0.40 -8.31 -1.62
CA ALA A 52 -0.01 -7.29 -0.66
C ALA A 52 0.09 -5.87 -1.26
N ALA A 53 1.18 -5.57 -2.00
CA ALA A 53 1.32 -4.30 -2.71
C ALA A 53 0.26 -4.12 -3.81
N ILE A 54 -0.08 -5.17 -4.57
CA ILE A 54 -1.20 -5.11 -5.54
C ILE A 54 -2.52 -4.76 -4.85
N GLY A 55 -2.74 -5.28 -3.63
CA GLY A 55 -3.89 -4.92 -2.81
C GLY A 55 -3.94 -3.43 -2.47
N LEU A 56 -2.79 -2.82 -2.13
CA LEU A 56 -2.66 -1.38 -1.88
C LEU A 56 -2.94 -0.58 -3.16
N GLU A 57 -2.42 -1.01 -4.31
CA GLU A 57 -2.68 -0.32 -5.57
C GLU A 57 -4.15 -0.38 -5.97
N HIS A 58 -4.83 -1.51 -5.75
CA HIS A 58 -6.28 -1.57 -5.98
C HIS A 58 -7.04 -0.61 -5.05
N GLU A 59 -6.63 -0.47 -3.78
CA GLU A 59 -7.21 0.50 -2.84
C GLU A 59 -6.97 1.94 -3.32
N GLY A 60 -5.74 2.30 -3.72
CA GLY A 60 -5.39 3.61 -4.25
C GLY A 60 -6.19 3.98 -5.51
N ILE A 61 -6.21 3.08 -6.51
CA ILE A 61 -6.99 3.26 -7.75
C ILE A 61 -8.46 3.52 -7.44
N SER A 62 -9.02 2.77 -6.50
CA SER A 62 -10.43 2.89 -6.09
C SER A 62 -10.69 4.19 -5.34
N ALA A 63 -9.80 4.58 -4.42
CA ALA A 63 -9.90 5.84 -3.69
C ALA A 63 -9.91 7.04 -4.64
N TYR A 64 -9.03 7.06 -5.65
CA TYR A 64 -9.05 8.10 -6.67
C TYR A 64 -10.29 8.06 -7.56
N GLN A 65 -10.80 6.87 -7.93
CA GLN A 65 -12.05 6.76 -8.68
C GLN A 65 -13.21 7.38 -7.89
N ILE A 66 -13.35 6.97 -6.64
CA ILE A 66 -14.39 7.47 -5.72
C ILE A 66 -14.28 8.98 -5.55
N GLY A 67 -13.06 9.51 -5.32
CA GLY A 67 -12.82 10.94 -5.22
C GLY A 67 -13.20 11.70 -6.49
N ALA A 68 -12.80 11.18 -7.65
CA ALA A 68 -13.07 11.79 -8.96
C ALA A 68 -14.57 11.83 -9.30
N GLU A 69 -15.31 10.79 -8.95
CA GLU A 69 -16.75 10.67 -9.22
C GLU A 69 -17.64 11.29 -8.15
N SER A 70 -17.07 11.71 -7.01
CA SER A 70 -17.81 12.30 -5.89
C SER A 70 -18.51 13.64 -6.21
N GLY A 71 -18.06 14.34 -7.26
CA GLY A 71 -18.49 15.71 -7.56
C GLY A 71 -17.92 16.77 -6.60
N LEU A 72 -17.02 16.40 -5.69
CA LEU A 72 -16.45 17.30 -4.68
C LEU A 72 -15.21 18.06 -5.18
N LEU A 73 -14.54 17.58 -6.23
CA LEU A 73 -13.28 18.13 -6.73
C LEU A 73 -13.51 19.26 -7.74
N ALA A 74 -12.81 20.37 -7.56
CA ALA A 74 -12.67 21.39 -8.59
C ALA A 74 -11.90 20.83 -9.80
N GLN A 75 -12.17 21.35 -11.00
CA GLN A 75 -11.63 20.79 -12.25
C GLN A 75 -10.10 20.59 -12.28
N PRO A 76 -9.27 21.55 -11.82
CA PRO A 76 -7.82 21.34 -11.78
C PRO A 76 -7.41 20.19 -10.85
N VAL A 77 -8.11 20.03 -9.73
CA VAL A 77 -7.85 18.97 -8.74
C VAL A 77 -8.35 17.62 -9.26
N LEU A 78 -9.48 17.59 -9.96
CA LEU A 78 -9.98 16.39 -10.65
C LEU A 78 -8.98 15.88 -11.70
N ALA A 79 -8.42 16.78 -12.52
CA ALA A 79 -7.42 16.40 -13.52
C ALA A 79 -6.15 15.79 -12.89
N LEU A 80 -5.72 16.34 -11.74
CA LEU A 80 -4.62 15.79 -10.96
C LEU A 80 -4.96 14.40 -10.40
N ALA A 81 -6.14 14.25 -9.81
CA ALA A 81 -6.63 12.97 -9.27
C ALA A 81 -6.67 11.87 -10.35
N VAL A 82 -7.14 12.19 -11.56
CA VAL A 82 -7.14 11.25 -12.69
C VAL A 82 -5.71 10.87 -13.12
N THR A 83 -4.78 11.82 -13.04
CA THR A 83 -3.35 11.56 -13.35
C THR A 83 -2.74 10.57 -12.34
N PHE A 84 -2.91 10.83 -11.04
CA PHE A 84 -2.40 9.94 -9.99
C PHE A 84 -3.06 8.57 -10.02
N GLN A 85 -4.36 8.49 -10.30
CA GLN A 85 -5.00 7.20 -10.58
C GLN A 85 -4.35 6.44 -11.74
N GLY A 86 -3.91 7.15 -12.78
CA GLY A 86 -3.16 6.59 -13.89
C GLY A 86 -1.82 5.99 -13.45
N HIS A 87 -1.10 6.66 -12.55
CA HIS A 87 0.15 6.14 -11.99
C HIS A 87 -0.08 4.85 -11.19
N HIS A 88 -1.07 4.80 -10.29
CA HIS A 88 -1.38 3.57 -9.54
C HIS A 88 -1.78 2.40 -10.45
N LYS A 89 -2.50 2.67 -11.55
CA LYS A 89 -2.80 1.64 -12.56
C LYS A 89 -1.51 1.05 -13.15
N GLN A 90 -0.53 1.90 -13.45
CA GLN A 90 0.78 1.46 -13.95
C GLN A 90 1.57 0.70 -12.88
N HIS A 91 1.59 1.19 -11.64
CA HIS A 91 2.23 0.50 -10.51
C HIS A 91 1.66 -0.91 -10.32
N ARG A 92 0.32 -1.03 -10.25
CA ARG A 92 -0.38 -2.30 -10.18
C ARG A 92 0.04 -3.25 -11.31
N ASP A 93 0.08 -2.76 -12.54
CA ASP A 93 0.36 -3.59 -13.71
C ASP A 93 1.81 -4.12 -13.69
N GLU A 94 2.77 -3.31 -13.22
CA GLU A 94 4.16 -3.75 -12.98
C GLU A 94 4.23 -4.81 -11.87
N LEU A 95 3.50 -4.64 -10.77
CA LEU A 95 3.45 -5.64 -9.70
C LEU A 95 2.79 -6.94 -10.15
N ILE A 96 1.71 -6.87 -10.93
CA ILE A 96 1.06 -8.03 -11.56
C ILE A 96 2.06 -8.78 -12.44
N ALA A 97 2.84 -8.06 -13.23
CA ALA A 97 3.88 -8.67 -14.07
C ALA A 97 4.96 -9.35 -13.23
N ALA A 98 5.38 -8.74 -12.11
CA ALA A 98 6.34 -9.32 -11.17
C ALA A 98 5.82 -10.60 -10.52
N VAL A 99 4.57 -10.60 -10.02
CA VAL A 99 3.92 -11.80 -9.45
C VAL A 99 3.85 -12.94 -10.47
N ARG A 100 3.44 -12.66 -11.70
CA ARG A 100 3.37 -13.66 -12.78
C ARG A 100 4.75 -14.22 -13.14
N ARG A 101 5.79 -13.38 -13.14
CA ARG A 101 7.18 -13.81 -13.40
C ARG A 101 7.69 -14.80 -12.35
N LEU A 102 7.22 -14.67 -11.12
CA LEU A 102 7.52 -15.62 -10.03
C LEU A 102 6.62 -16.87 -10.04
N GLY A 103 5.72 -17.00 -11.02
CA GLY A 103 4.76 -18.11 -11.11
C GLY A 103 3.61 -18.01 -10.12
N GLY A 104 3.39 -16.82 -9.53
CA GLY A 104 2.26 -16.56 -8.65
C GLY A 104 1.02 -16.07 -9.38
N GLU A 105 -0.11 -16.14 -8.68
CA GLU A 105 -1.38 -15.57 -9.14
C GLU A 105 -1.61 -14.19 -8.51
N PRO A 106 -1.86 -13.14 -9.32
CA PRO A 106 -2.17 -11.82 -8.80
C PRO A 106 -3.52 -11.75 -8.08
N VAL A 107 -3.57 -11.03 -6.96
CA VAL A 107 -4.81 -10.81 -6.22
C VAL A 107 -5.79 -9.94 -7.01
N ALA A 108 -7.06 -10.35 -7.01
CA ALA A 108 -8.13 -9.59 -7.62
C ALA A 108 -8.53 -8.38 -6.77
N ALA A 109 -9.01 -7.32 -7.42
CA ALA A 109 -9.61 -6.18 -6.74
C ALA A 109 -10.91 -6.58 -6.03
N LYS A 110 -11.24 -5.90 -4.93
CA LYS A 110 -12.59 -5.96 -4.33
C LYS A 110 -13.60 -5.18 -5.19
N SER A 111 -14.87 -5.19 -4.80
CA SER A 111 -15.85 -4.31 -5.44
C SER A 111 -15.63 -2.84 -5.04
N MET A 112 -16.06 -1.89 -5.88
CA MET A 112 -16.02 -0.45 -5.51
C MET A 112 -16.82 -0.15 -4.24
N ALA A 113 -17.91 -0.88 -3.99
CA ALA A 113 -18.72 -0.72 -2.79
C ALA A 113 -17.94 -1.11 -1.52
N ASP A 114 -17.17 -2.20 -1.59
CA ASP A 114 -16.32 -2.64 -0.47
C ASP A 114 -15.21 -1.63 -0.21
N TYR A 115 -14.55 -1.12 -1.26
CA TYR A 115 -13.54 -0.05 -1.09
C TYR A 115 -14.14 1.23 -0.52
N ALA A 116 -15.32 1.66 -0.99
CA ALA A 116 -15.99 2.83 -0.46
C ALA A 116 -16.35 2.67 1.03
N ALA A 117 -16.74 1.47 1.45
CA ALA A 117 -16.99 1.15 2.85
C ALA A 117 -15.70 1.15 3.68
N ASP A 118 -14.66 0.45 3.23
CA ASP A 118 -13.34 0.37 3.89
C ASP A 118 -12.70 1.75 4.08
N LEU A 119 -12.83 2.62 3.07
CA LEU A 119 -12.32 3.99 3.08
C LEU A 119 -13.24 4.99 3.81
N ASN A 120 -14.42 4.56 4.25
CA ASN A 120 -15.46 5.42 4.82
C ASN A 120 -15.78 6.63 3.90
N ALA A 121 -15.83 6.39 2.60
CA ALA A 121 -15.99 7.42 1.57
C ALA A 121 -17.27 8.25 1.75
N GLY A 122 -18.35 7.64 2.24
CA GLY A 122 -19.63 8.32 2.50
C GLY A 122 -19.55 9.43 3.56
N SER A 123 -18.50 9.46 4.38
CA SER A 123 -18.26 10.51 5.37
C SER A 123 -17.61 11.76 4.79
N ILE A 124 -17.03 11.71 3.59
CA ILE A 124 -16.31 12.81 2.97
C ILE A 124 -17.30 13.81 2.38
N LYS A 125 -17.14 15.10 2.70
CA LYS A 125 -18.13 16.15 2.37
C LYS A 125 -17.61 17.25 1.44
N ASP A 126 -16.30 17.34 1.29
CA ASP A 126 -15.67 18.41 0.53
C ASP A 126 -14.34 17.94 -0.11
N GLN A 127 -13.78 18.80 -0.96
CA GLN A 127 -12.50 18.58 -1.61
C GLN A 127 -11.37 18.34 -0.60
N ALA A 128 -11.34 19.09 0.51
CA ALA A 128 -10.30 18.96 1.52
C ALA A 128 -10.28 17.56 2.14
N GLY A 129 -11.46 16.98 2.42
CA GLY A 129 -11.60 15.61 2.89
C GLY A 129 -11.15 14.58 1.85
N VAL A 130 -11.44 14.78 0.57
CA VAL A 130 -10.94 13.90 -0.51
C VAL A 130 -9.41 13.95 -0.57
N LEU A 131 -8.83 15.15 -0.56
CA LEU A 131 -7.38 15.34 -0.59
C LEU A 131 -6.69 14.78 0.66
N ALA A 132 -7.31 14.92 1.85
CA ALA A 132 -6.78 14.38 3.09
C ALA A 132 -6.79 12.85 3.10
N LEU A 133 -7.83 12.22 2.56
CA LEU A 133 -7.86 10.77 2.38
C LEU A 133 -6.74 10.32 1.42
N ALA A 134 -6.63 10.96 0.26
CA ALA A 134 -5.59 10.65 -0.72
C ALA A 134 -4.19 10.79 -0.09
N LEU A 135 -3.90 11.92 0.57
CA LEU A 135 -2.61 12.17 1.22
C LEU A 135 -2.27 11.09 2.27
N LYS A 136 -3.26 10.64 3.05
CA LYS A 136 -3.08 9.55 4.01
C LYS A 136 -2.67 8.25 3.30
N LEU A 137 -3.33 7.92 2.19
CA LEU A 137 -3.04 6.73 1.41
C LEU A 137 -1.64 6.81 0.79
N GLU A 138 -1.27 7.94 0.17
CA GLU A 138 0.07 8.11 -0.44
C GLU A 138 1.20 7.98 0.58
N ARG A 139 1.03 8.57 1.78
CA ARG A 139 1.98 8.40 2.87
C ARG A 139 2.08 6.95 3.33
N GLY A 140 0.96 6.24 3.37
CA GLY A 140 0.92 4.82 3.66
C GLY A 140 1.67 4.01 2.61
N ALA A 141 1.39 4.25 1.34
CA ALA A 141 1.99 3.55 0.20
C ALA A 141 3.50 3.79 0.11
N ALA A 142 3.96 5.05 0.24
CA ALA A 142 5.38 5.38 0.26
C ALA A 142 6.15 4.59 1.35
N ASN A 143 5.60 4.54 2.57
CA ASN A 143 6.20 3.78 3.66
C ASN A 143 6.12 2.26 3.45
N ALA A 144 5.01 1.76 2.89
CA ALA A 144 4.86 0.35 2.58
C ALA A 144 5.90 -0.11 1.56
N TYR A 145 6.10 0.65 0.47
CA TYR A 145 7.11 0.35 -0.54
C TYR A 145 8.54 0.40 -0.01
N LEU A 146 8.88 1.37 0.85
CA LEU A 146 10.18 1.37 1.54
C LEU A 146 10.36 0.14 2.44
N GLY A 147 9.31 -0.27 3.17
CA GLY A 147 9.31 -1.48 4.00
C GLY A 147 9.40 -2.80 3.21
N LEU A 148 8.97 -2.80 1.94
CA LEU A 148 9.10 -3.96 1.05
C LEU A 148 10.55 -4.25 0.67
N ILE A 149 11.37 -3.21 0.47
CA ILE A 149 12.77 -3.35 0.00
C ILE A 149 13.59 -4.36 0.83
N PRO A 150 13.69 -4.25 2.17
CA PRO A 150 14.47 -5.21 2.95
C PRO A 150 13.83 -6.60 3.04
N SER A 151 12.55 -6.74 2.68
CA SER A 151 11.78 -7.97 2.81
C SER A 151 11.79 -8.82 1.54
N LEU A 152 12.03 -8.20 0.38
CA LEU A 152 12.08 -8.86 -0.92
C LEU A 152 13.41 -9.59 -1.12
N GLY A 153 13.36 -10.81 -1.66
CA GLY A 153 14.54 -11.62 -1.93
C GLY A 153 15.31 -11.18 -3.19
N ALA A 154 14.62 -10.69 -4.22
CA ALA A 154 15.24 -10.38 -5.52
C ALA A 154 15.53 -8.88 -5.72
N ASN A 155 16.77 -8.58 -6.13
CA ASN A 155 17.28 -7.21 -6.30
C ASN A 155 16.47 -6.40 -7.33
N GLU A 156 15.93 -7.03 -8.37
CA GLU A 156 15.09 -6.35 -9.35
C GLU A 156 13.80 -5.79 -8.73
N PHE A 157 13.24 -6.44 -7.71
CA PHE A 157 12.04 -5.96 -7.02
C PHE A 157 12.36 -4.85 -6.02
N HIS A 158 13.60 -4.77 -5.53
CA HIS A 158 14.04 -3.61 -4.73
C HIS A 158 13.99 -2.34 -5.55
N LEU A 159 14.47 -2.37 -6.80
CA LEU A 159 14.40 -1.21 -7.69
C LEU A 159 12.95 -0.83 -8.02
N LEU A 160 12.08 -1.82 -8.24
CA LEU A 160 10.66 -1.57 -8.47
C LEU A 160 10.02 -0.87 -7.27
N ALA A 161 10.19 -1.44 -6.06
CA ALA A 161 9.66 -0.87 -4.82
C ALA A 161 10.24 0.54 -4.54
N ALA A 162 11.54 0.76 -4.77
CA ALA A 162 12.15 2.07 -4.59
C ALA A 162 11.60 3.14 -5.55
N ARG A 163 11.32 2.77 -6.81
CA ARG A 163 10.69 3.68 -7.77
C ARG A 163 9.27 4.05 -7.34
N MET A 164 8.47 3.06 -6.95
CA MET A 164 7.10 3.30 -6.45
C MET A 164 7.12 4.16 -5.19
N ALA A 165 7.99 3.87 -4.20
CA ALA A 165 8.16 4.72 -3.03
C ALA A 165 8.47 6.18 -3.38
N GLY A 166 9.28 6.42 -4.40
CA GLY A 166 9.58 7.76 -4.91
C GLY A 166 8.37 8.45 -5.54
N ASP A 167 7.58 7.71 -6.32
CA ASP A 167 6.34 8.21 -6.92
C ASP A 167 5.31 8.58 -5.83
N GLU A 168 5.06 7.70 -4.85
CA GLU A 168 4.06 7.97 -3.80
C GLU A 168 4.49 9.11 -2.88
N ALA A 169 5.79 9.24 -2.60
CA ALA A 169 6.33 10.39 -1.89
C ALA A 169 6.09 11.70 -2.67
N PHE A 170 6.21 11.66 -4.00
CA PHE A 170 5.89 12.81 -4.86
C PHE A 170 4.39 13.13 -4.82
N HIS A 171 3.50 12.14 -4.93
CA HIS A 171 2.05 12.36 -4.86
C HIS A 171 1.67 12.96 -3.49
N ALA A 172 2.21 12.41 -2.40
CA ALA A 172 2.03 12.93 -1.05
C ALA A 172 2.50 14.39 -0.91
N ALA A 173 3.63 14.74 -1.52
CA ALA A 173 4.13 16.12 -1.47
C ALA A 173 3.20 17.11 -2.19
N ILE A 174 2.68 16.74 -3.37
CA ILE A 174 1.72 17.56 -4.12
C ILE A 174 0.41 17.73 -3.35
N LEU A 175 -0.13 16.66 -2.77
CA LEU A 175 -1.37 16.70 -1.98
C LEU A 175 -1.19 17.50 -0.69
N GLY A 176 -0.08 17.31 0.03
CA GLY A 176 0.26 18.08 1.22
C GLY A 176 0.37 19.58 0.91
N ASN A 177 0.99 19.93 -0.22
CA ASN A 177 1.04 21.33 -0.68
C ASN A 177 -0.37 21.88 -0.99
N ALA A 178 -1.21 21.12 -1.68
CA ALA A 178 -2.59 21.52 -1.99
C ALA A 178 -3.46 21.72 -0.73
N LEU A 179 -3.17 20.98 0.34
CA LEU A 179 -3.81 21.13 1.66
C LEU A 179 -3.18 22.23 2.54
N GLY A 180 -2.08 22.84 2.10
CA GLY A 180 -1.36 23.86 2.87
C GLY A 180 -0.66 23.29 4.10
N GLU A 181 -0.30 22.00 4.11
CA GLU A 181 0.54 21.44 5.17
C GLU A 181 1.93 22.09 5.15
N ALA A 182 2.48 22.33 6.35
CA ALA A 182 3.84 22.83 6.48
C ALA A 182 4.83 21.77 6.01
N VAL A 183 5.91 22.21 5.34
CA VAL A 183 7.03 21.32 5.00
C VAL A 183 7.67 20.84 6.31
N PRO A 184 7.87 19.52 6.50
CA PRO A 184 8.52 19.00 7.70
C PRO A 184 9.92 19.60 7.88
N GLU A 185 10.21 20.12 9.08
CA GLU A 185 11.53 20.66 9.41
C GLU A 185 12.62 19.57 9.46
N LYS A 186 12.21 18.33 9.74
CA LYS A 186 13.10 17.17 9.81
C LYS A 186 13.03 16.37 8.50
N GLY A 187 14.20 16.00 7.99
CA GLY A 187 14.33 15.05 6.88
C GLY A 187 14.04 13.61 7.29
N LEU A 188 14.23 12.66 6.35
CA LEU A 188 13.80 11.26 6.49
C LEU A 188 12.29 11.17 6.78
N MET A 189 11.50 11.77 5.88
CA MET A 189 10.04 11.89 6.04
C MET A 189 9.28 10.57 5.86
N PHE A 190 9.90 9.60 5.18
CA PHE A 190 9.37 8.27 4.91
C PHE A 190 10.44 7.25 5.29
N GLY A 191 10.02 6.07 5.75
CA GLY A 191 10.90 4.99 6.20
C GLY A 191 10.79 4.69 7.69
#